data_AF-A0A838S729-F1
#
_entry.id   AF-A0A838S729-F1
#
_cell.length_a   1.000
_cell.length_b   1.000
_cell.length_c   1.000
_cell.angle_alpha   90.00
_cell.angle_beta   90.00
_cell.angle_gamma   90.00
#
_symmetry.space_group_name_H-M   'P 1'
#
loop_
_entity.id
_entity.type
_entity.pdbx_description
1 polymer ?
#
loop_
_entity_poly.entity_id
_entity_poly.type
_entity_poly.pdbx_seq_one_letter_code
_entity_poly.pdbx_strand_id
1 'polypeptide(L)'
;VCVLLDSRAGAHRGGGPAASLEYGVSLAASVCLHLQRHGQRVQLATVGGRLLASGGEAGDRCAGALLDVLAALVPVHRSDLVNGALAPGQDVVAVLGATTPGVVQQLLRSRPRGSRSSAVLLDVDAWAPGATPRADPAEAARLLAAAGWSVTVAGPDQPLRVVWDRVCAGSAPRLGAVR
;
A
#
# COMPACT_ATOMS: atom_id res chain seq x y z
N VAL A 1 -0.65 5.48 -12.01
CA VAL A 1 -0.39 4.52 -10.91
C VAL A 1 -1.39 4.76 -9.79
N CYS A 2 -1.99 3.71 -9.23
CA CYS A 2 -2.82 3.77 -8.02
C CYS A 2 -1.98 3.42 -6.80
N VAL A 3 -2.00 4.26 -5.77
CA VAL A 3 -1.50 3.94 -4.45
C VAL A 3 -2.71 3.64 -3.56
N LEU A 4 -2.74 2.45 -2.99
CA LEU A 4 -3.77 2.03 -2.03
C LEU A 4 -3.20 2.06 -0.62
N LEU A 5 -3.91 2.70 0.31
CA LEU A 5 -3.54 2.75 1.71
C LEU A 5 -4.59 2.03 2.57
N ASP A 6 -4.16 1.04 3.35
CA ASP A 6 -5.03 0.44 4.35
C ASP A 6 -5.23 1.44 5.50
N SER A 7 -6.47 1.82 5.72
CA SER A 7 -6.86 2.75 6.78
C SER A 7 -7.81 2.07 7.77
N ARG A 8 -7.89 0.74 7.76
CA ARG A 8 -8.75 0.00 8.69
C ARG A 8 -8.11 -0.01 10.06
N ALA A 9 -8.79 0.53 11.06
CA ALA A 9 -8.27 0.61 12.43
C ALA A 9 -7.78 -0.76 12.96
N GLY A 10 -8.53 -1.83 12.68
CA GLY A 10 -8.17 -3.19 13.09
C GLY A 10 -6.92 -3.75 12.39
N ALA A 11 -6.50 -3.18 11.27
CA ALA A 11 -5.30 -3.60 10.55
C ALA A 11 -4.02 -3.02 11.15
N HIS A 12 -4.09 -2.03 12.05
CA HIS A 12 -2.92 -1.30 12.53
C HIS A 12 -2.75 -1.37 14.05
N ARG A 13 -1.50 -1.40 14.50
CA ARG A 13 -1.06 -1.37 15.89
C ARG A 13 -0.19 -0.16 16.20
N GLY A 14 0.05 0.04 17.50
CA GLY A 14 0.75 1.19 18.05
C GLY A 14 -0.20 2.37 18.31
N GLY A 15 0.37 3.45 18.83
CA GLY A 15 -0.34 4.71 19.09
C GLY A 15 0.55 5.91 18.83
N GLY A 16 -0.08 7.03 18.47
CA GLY A 16 0.63 8.27 18.14
C GLY A 16 1.51 8.15 16.89
N PRO A 17 2.52 9.04 16.74
CA PRO A 17 3.35 9.16 15.53
C PRO A 17 4.15 7.90 15.15
N ALA A 18 4.34 6.98 16.10
CA ALA A 18 5.07 5.73 15.89
C ALA A 18 4.16 4.55 15.51
N ALA A 19 2.84 4.77 15.36
CA ALA A 19 1.92 3.70 15.00
C ALA A 19 2.19 3.17 13.59
N SER A 20 1.88 1.90 13.36
CA SER A 20 2.01 1.27 12.04
C SER A 20 1.16 1.97 10.95
N LEU A 21 0.04 2.59 11.33
CA LEU A 21 -0.74 3.42 10.40
C LEU A 21 0.05 4.65 9.94
N GLU A 22 0.71 5.35 10.85
CA GLU A 22 1.52 6.54 10.55
C GLU A 22 2.72 6.18 9.66
N TYR A 23 3.32 5.02 9.88
CA TYR A 23 4.32 4.47 8.97
C TYR A 23 3.74 4.23 7.56
N GLY A 24 2.55 3.62 7.48
CA GLY A 24 1.85 3.38 6.21
C GLY A 24 1.48 4.68 5.48
N VAL A 25 0.98 5.69 6.20
CA VAL A 25 0.69 7.04 5.70
C VAL A 25 1.95 7.69 5.14
N SER A 26 3.04 7.65 5.91
CA SER A 26 4.33 8.23 5.52
C SER A 26 4.91 7.55 4.28
N LEU A 27 4.79 6.22 4.19
CA LEU A 27 5.21 5.45 3.02
C LEU A 27 4.37 5.82 1.80
N ALA A 28 3.04 5.85 1.93
CA ALA A 28 2.14 6.22 0.84
C ALA A 28 2.42 7.65 0.34
N ALA A 29 2.64 8.61 1.25
CA ALA A 29 3.05 9.97 0.91
C ALA A 29 4.36 9.95 0.09
N SER A 30 5.38 9.25 0.57
CA SER A 30 6.68 9.16 -0.09
C SER A 30 6.56 8.59 -1.50
N VAL A 31 5.80 7.51 -1.68
CA VAL A 31 5.54 6.88 -2.99
C VAL A 31 4.83 7.84 -3.92
N CYS A 32 3.74 8.46 -3.47
CA CYS A 32 2.97 9.39 -4.29
C CYS A 32 3.82 10.59 -4.75
N LEU A 33 4.56 11.21 -3.82
CA LEU A 33 5.42 12.36 -4.12
C LEU A 33 6.55 11.98 -5.08
N HIS A 34 7.17 10.81 -4.88
CA HIS A 34 8.21 10.32 -5.76
C HIS A 34 7.67 10.10 -7.19
N LEU A 35 6.55 9.41 -7.33
CA LEU A 35 5.90 9.18 -8.63
C LEU A 35 5.53 10.50 -9.32
N GLN A 36 4.95 11.46 -8.59
CA GLN A 36 4.61 12.79 -9.12
C GLN A 36 5.85 13.56 -9.60
N ARG A 37 6.96 13.53 -8.84
CA ARG A 37 8.24 14.15 -9.23
C ARG A 37 8.82 13.55 -10.51
N HIS A 38 8.52 12.28 -10.79
CA HIS A 38 8.90 11.60 -12.02
C HIS A 38 7.82 11.68 -13.13
N GLY A 39 6.89 12.64 -13.04
CA GLY A 39 5.89 12.91 -14.07
C GLY A 39 4.78 11.85 -14.18
N GLN A 40 4.67 10.93 -13.22
CA GLN A 40 3.62 9.91 -13.22
C GLN A 40 2.31 10.50 -12.68
N ARG A 41 1.19 10.18 -13.34
CA ARG A 41 -0.15 10.45 -12.78
C ARG A 41 -0.43 9.49 -11.63
N VAL A 42 -0.68 10.04 -10.45
CA VAL A 42 -0.92 9.29 -9.22
C VAL A 42 -2.35 9.46 -8.77
N GLN A 43 -2.98 8.35 -8.44
CA GLN A 43 -4.24 8.32 -7.72
C GLN A 43 -3.99 7.67 -6.35
N LEU A 44 -4.39 8.35 -5.27
CA LEU A 44 -4.34 7.80 -3.91
C LEU A 44 -5.76 7.43 -3.48
N ALA A 45 -5.96 6.20 -3.03
CA ALA A 45 -7.21 5.72 -2.49
C ALA A 45 -7.00 4.85 -1.25
N THR A 46 -8.05 4.66 -0.45
CA THR A 46 -8.01 3.63 0.59
C THR A 46 -8.26 2.26 -0.02
N VAL A 47 -7.81 1.18 0.64
CA VAL A 47 -8.17 -0.19 0.22
C VAL A 47 -9.70 -0.42 0.30
N GLY A 48 -10.40 0.37 1.12
CA GLY A 48 -11.86 0.47 1.16
C GLY A 48 -12.48 1.23 -0.01
N GLY A 49 -11.76 1.47 -1.10
CA GLY A 49 -12.28 2.06 -2.34
C GLY A 49 -12.55 3.57 -2.31
N ARG A 50 -12.28 4.25 -1.19
CA ARG A 50 -12.46 5.71 -1.11
C ARG A 50 -11.31 6.42 -1.80
N LEU A 51 -11.61 7.18 -2.84
CA LEU A 51 -10.64 8.09 -3.46
C LEU A 51 -10.26 9.19 -2.46
N LEU A 52 -8.97 9.33 -2.18
CA LEU A 52 -8.42 10.35 -1.29
C LEU A 52 -7.90 11.54 -2.11
N ALA A 53 -7.14 11.25 -3.16
CA ALA A 53 -6.64 12.25 -4.09
C ALA A 53 -6.51 11.65 -5.49
N SER A 54 -6.75 12.46 -6.51
CA SER A 54 -6.51 12.10 -7.92
C SER A 54 -5.69 13.20 -8.58
N GLY A 55 -4.49 12.87 -9.03
CA GLY A 55 -3.60 13.80 -9.71
C GLY A 55 -3.96 13.89 -11.20
N GLY A 56 -4.63 14.97 -11.59
CA GLY A 56 -4.81 15.36 -12.99
C GLY A 56 -3.70 16.26 -13.53
N GLU A 57 -3.11 17.09 -12.66
CA GLU A 57 -2.13 18.12 -13.04
C GLU A 57 -0.82 17.97 -12.26
N ALA A 58 0.31 18.03 -12.96
CA ALA A 58 1.64 17.95 -12.38
C ALA A 58 2.06 19.31 -11.77
N GLY A 59 2.59 19.31 -10.55
CA GLY A 59 3.17 20.50 -9.91
C GLY A 59 3.11 20.50 -8.38
N ASP A 60 3.87 21.42 -7.75
CA ASP A 60 4.04 21.51 -6.28
C ASP A 60 2.74 21.74 -5.50
N ARG A 61 1.76 22.43 -6.09
CA ARG A 61 0.43 22.61 -5.45
C ARG A 61 -0.32 21.30 -5.25
N CYS A 62 -0.09 20.31 -6.11
CA CYS A 62 -0.71 18.99 -5.99
C CYS A 62 -0.09 18.19 -4.82
N ALA A 63 1.21 18.38 -4.56
CA ALA A 63 1.91 17.74 -3.45
C ALA A 63 1.40 18.22 -2.08
N GLY A 64 1.18 19.54 -1.90
CA GLY A 64 0.62 20.09 -0.67
C GLY A 64 -0.77 19.53 -0.36
N ALA A 65 -1.69 19.59 -1.34
CA ALA A 65 -3.05 19.07 -1.17
C ALA A 65 -3.10 17.57 -0.85
N LEU A 66 -2.21 16.77 -1.45
CA LEU A 66 -2.07 15.34 -1.13
C LEU A 66 -1.68 15.14 0.34
N LEU A 67 -0.71 15.91 0.83
CA LEU A 67 -0.23 15.82 2.20
C LEU A 67 -1.30 16.28 3.19
N ASP A 68 -2.07 17.31 2.87
CA ASP A 68 -3.20 17.76 3.70
C ASP A 68 -4.27 16.68 3.84
N VAL A 69 -4.60 15.99 2.74
CA VAL A 69 -5.55 14.86 2.76
C VAL A 69 -5.04 13.70 3.61
N LEU A 70 -3.74 13.39 3.51
CA LEU A 70 -3.13 12.34 4.33
C LEU A 70 -3.05 12.73 5.80
N ALA A 71 -2.76 13.99 6.12
CA ALA A 71 -2.76 14.50 7.49
C ALA A 71 -4.16 14.48 8.12
N ALA A 72 -5.20 14.68 7.33
CA ALA A 72 -6.59 14.57 7.76
C ALA A 72 -7.14 13.12 7.73
N LEU A 73 -6.32 12.11 7.44
CA LEU A 73 -6.77 10.73 7.33
C LEU A 73 -7.20 10.17 8.68
N VAL A 74 -8.48 9.83 8.79
CA VAL A 74 -9.03 9.13 9.96
C VAL A 74 -9.16 7.63 9.69
N PRO A 75 -8.61 6.75 10.54
CA PRO A 75 -8.81 5.31 10.41
C PRO A 75 -10.28 4.90 10.64
N VAL A 76 -10.73 3.91 9.89
CA VAL A 76 -12.12 3.45 9.86
C VAL A 76 -12.27 2.05 10.46
N HIS A 77 -13.38 1.77 11.14
CA HIS A 77 -13.62 0.45 11.76
C HIS A 77 -14.24 -0.58 10.79
N ARG A 78 -14.15 -0.36 9.47
CA ARG A 78 -14.67 -1.30 8.47
C ARG A 78 -13.68 -2.44 8.22
N SER A 79 -14.18 -3.65 8.09
CA SER A 79 -13.40 -4.85 7.75
C SER A 79 -13.19 -5.02 6.24
N ASP A 80 -14.13 -4.53 5.44
CA ASP A 80 -14.26 -4.94 4.04
C ASP A 80 -13.55 -4.00 3.08
N LEU A 81 -12.86 -4.59 2.09
CA LEU A 81 -12.33 -3.86 0.95
C LEU A 81 -13.47 -3.61 -0.05
N VAL A 82 -13.72 -2.35 -0.40
CA VAL A 82 -14.73 -2.00 -1.42
C VAL A 82 -14.06 -1.95 -2.79
N ASN A 83 -14.64 -2.65 -3.76
CA ASN A 83 -14.27 -2.54 -5.17
C ASN A 83 -14.69 -1.16 -5.68
N GLY A 84 -13.75 -0.23 -5.87
CA GLY A 84 -14.12 1.09 -6.37
C GLY A 84 -13.01 1.98 -6.92
N ALA A 85 -11.73 1.73 -6.61
CA ALA A 85 -10.66 2.68 -6.92
C ALA A 85 -9.77 2.29 -8.11
N LEU A 86 -9.77 1.03 -8.55
CA LEU A 86 -8.79 0.55 -9.53
C LEU A 86 -9.35 0.60 -10.95
N ALA A 87 -8.85 1.55 -11.75
CA ALA A 87 -9.14 1.61 -13.17
C ALA A 87 -8.43 0.46 -13.93
N PRO A 88 -9.02 -0.08 -15.02
CA PRO A 88 -8.37 -1.07 -15.88
C PRO A 88 -7.00 -0.59 -16.38
N GLY A 89 -6.00 -1.48 -16.42
CA GLY A 89 -4.66 -1.18 -16.95
C GLY A 89 -3.78 -0.29 -16.05
N GLN A 90 -4.24 0.09 -14.85
CA GLN A 90 -3.46 0.92 -13.94
C GLN A 90 -2.55 0.07 -13.03
N ASP A 91 -1.27 0.42 -12.98
CA ASP A 91 -0.31 -0.15 -12.02
C ASP A 91 -0.73 0.19 -10.58
N VAL A 92 -0.53 -0.75 -9.66
CA VAL A 92 -0.96 -0.66 -8.26
C VAL A 92 0.22 -0.82 -7.31
N VAL A 93 0.29 0.06 -6.31
CA VAL A 93 1.13 -0.07 -5.12
C VAL A 93 0.22 -0.06 -3.90
N ALA A 94 0.08 -1.19 -3.21
CA ALA A 94 -0.76 -1.31 -2.02
C ALA A 94 0.09 -1.33 -0.75
N VAL A 95 -0.22 -0.47 0.21
CA VAL A 95 0.37 -0.45 1.56
C VAL A 95 -0.68 -1.01 2.52
N LEU A 96 -0.42 -2.20 3.07
CA LEU A 96 -1.40 -3.00 3.79
C LEU A 96 -0.95 -3.25 5.24
N GLY A 97 -1.88 -3.09 6.19
CA GLY A 97 -1.66 -3.50 7.59
C GLY A 97 -1.80 -5.01 7.76
N ALA A 98 -2.34 -5.46 8.91
CA ALA A 98 -2.69 -6.86 9.13
C ALA A 98 -3.57 -7.40 7.99
N THR A 99 -3.01 -8.33 7.24
CA THR A 99 -3.60 -8.85 6.00
C THR A 99 -3.89 -10.32 6.17
N THR A 100 -5.17 -10.66 6.35
CA THR A 100 -5.62 -12.06 6.42
C THR A 100 -5.83 -12.64 5.02
N PRO A 101 -5.92 -13.98 4.86
CA PRO A 101 -6.23 -14.59 3.57
C PRO A 101 -7.52 -14.05 2.93
N GLY A 102 -8.54 -13.75 3.73
CA GLY A 102 -9.79 -13.14 3.24
C GLY A 102 -9.59 -11.76 2.61
N VAL A 103 -8.72 -10.93 3.21
CA VAL A 103 -8.34 -9.61 2.68
C VAL A 103 -7.56 -9.77 1.38
N VAL A 104 -6.64 -10.74 1.30
CA VAL A 104 -5.92 -11.05 0.05
C VAL A 104 -6.90 -11.41 -1.06
N GLN A 105 -7.85 -12.31 -0.80
CA GLN A 105 -8.85 -12.71 -1.79
C GLN A 105 -9.70 -11.52 -2.26
N GLN A 106 -10.10 -10.63 -1.35
CA GLN A 106 -10.80 -9.40 -1.70
C GLN A 106 -9.95 -8.49 -2.61
N LEU A 107 -8.67 -8.28 -2.26
CA LEU A 107 -7.75 -7.47 -3.06
C LEU A 107 -7.52 -8.05 -4.45
N LEU A 108 -7.34 -9.37 -4.55
CA LEU A 108 -7.14 -10.05 -5.83
C LEU A 108 -8.34 -9.94 -6.77
N ARG A 109 -9.58 -9.95 -6.24
CA ARG A 109 -10.80 -9.72 -7.03
C ARG A 109 -10.88 -8.31 -7.62
N SER A 110 -10.28 -7.33 -6.95
CA SER A 110 -10.26 -5.93 -7.39
C SER A 110 -9.17 -5.63 -8.43
N ARG A 111 -8.25 -6.57 -8.68
CA ARG A 111 -7.04 -6.33 -9.48
C ARG A 111 -7.36 -6.06 -10.95
N PRO A 112 -6.87 -4.95 -11.53
CA PRO A 112 -6.88 -4.73 -12.97
C PRO A 112 -6.08 -5.81 -13.72
N ARG A 113 -6.65 -6.33 -14.82
CA ARG A 113 -5.90 -7.25 -15.69
C ARG A 113 -4.78 -6.50 -16.41
N GLY A 114 -3.63 -7.16 -16.57
CA GLY A 114 -2.52 -6.66 -17.39
C GLY A 114 -1.68 -5.53 -16.78
N SER A 115 -1.83 -5.21 -15.49
CA SER A 115 -1.02 -4.19 -14.82
C SER A 115 -0.06 -4.77 -13.78
N ARG A 116 0.99 -3.98 -13.47
CA ARG A 116 1.94 -4.32 -12.40
C ARG A 116 1.26 -4.12 -11.05
N SER A 117 1.52 -5.03 -10.13
CA SER A 117 0.90 -4.98 -8.80
C SER A 117 1.96 -5.25 -7.75
N SER A 118 2.15 -4.29 -6.86
CA SER A 118 3.13 -4.33 -5.79
C SER A 118 2.42 -4.18 -4.45
N ALA A 119 2.80 -4.97 -3.45
CA ALA A 119 2.26 -4.89 -2.10
C ALA A 119 3.38 -4.68 -1.09
N VAL A 120 3.20 -3.72 -0.20
CA VAL A 120 3.96 -3.57 1.04
C VAL A 120 3.08 -4.06 2.17
N LEU A 121 3.48 -5.17 2.79
CA LEU A 121 2.82 -5.74 3.96
C LEU A 121 3.53 -5.22 5.21
N LEU A 122 2.80 -4.50 6.07
CA LEU A 122 3.32 -4.11 7.37
C LEU A 122 3.23 -5.32 8.31
N ASP A 123 4.36 -5.71 8.90
CA ASP A 123 4.41 -6.65 10.00
C ASP A 123 3.92 -5.96 11.28
N VAL A 124 2.62 -5.68 11.35
CA VAL A 124 2.04 -4.84 12.41
C VAL A 124 2.16 -5.44 13.80
N ASP A 125 2.46 -6.73 13.91
CA ASP A 125 2.68 -7.39 15.20
C ASP A 125 4.03 -6.98 15.81
N ALA A 126 5.02 -6.57 14.99
CA ALA A 126 6.26 -5.96 15.46
C ALA A 126 6.05 -4.59 16.15
N TRP A 127 4.91 -3.91 15.92
CA TRP A 127 4.55 -2.67 16.63
C TRP A 127 3.86 -2.91 17.99
N ALA A 128 3.50 -4.16 18.33
CA ALA A 128 3.05 -4.51 19.68
C ALA A 128 3.57 -5.89 20.10
N PRO A 129 4.88 -5.99 20.43
CA PRO A 129 5.47 -7.24 20.90
C PRO A 129 4.68 -7.81 22.10
N GLY A 130 4.38 -9.12 22.06
CA GLY A 130 3.64 -9.82 23.12
C GLY A 130 2.12 -9.75 23.03
N ALA A 131 1.56 -8.97 22.10
CA ALA A 131 0.13 -9.02 21.81
C ALA A 131 -0.23 -10.28 20.99
N THR A 132 -1.50 -10.69 21.01
CA THR A 132 -1.99 -11.78 20.15
C THR A 132 -1.74 -11.46 18.68
N PRO A 133 -1.13 -12.35 17.88
CA PRO A 133 -0.89 -12.08 16.47
C PRO A 133 -2.18 -11.79 15.71
N ARG A 134 -2.17 -10.82 14.80
CA ARG A 134 -3.36 -10.46 14.00
C ARG A 134 -3.39 -11.15 12.64
N ALA A 135 -2.23 -11.30 12.01
CA ALA A 135 -2.08 -11.95 10.71
C ALA A 135 -0.61 -12.34 10.49
N ASP A 136 -0.37 -13.44 9.79
CA ASP A 136 0.98 -13.80 9.33
C ASP A 136 1.30 -13.07 8.02
N PRO A 137 2.23 -12.09 8.01
CA PRO A 137 2.62 -11.40 6.77
C PRO A 137 3.26 -12.36 5.76
N ALA A 138 3.88 -13.47 6.19
CA ALA A 138 4.47 -14.45 5.29
C ALA A 138 3.39 -15.24 4.52
N GLU A 139 2.28 -15.60 5.17
CA GLU A 139 1.13 -16.22 4.51
C GLU A 139 0.52 -15.30 3.47
N ALA A 140 0.25 -14.04 3.82
CA ALA A 140 -0.26 -13.05 2.88
C ALA A 140 0.70 -12.82 1.70
N ALA A 141 2.02 -12.78 1.97
CA ALA A 141 3.03 -12.65 0.93
C ALA A 141 3.02 -13.83 -0.05
N ARG A 142 2.91 -15.08 0.45
CA ARG A 142 2.81 -16.27 -0.39
C ARG A 142 1.58 -16.22 -1.31
N LEU A 143 0.41 -15.85 -0.77
CA LEU A 143 -0.83 -15.77 -1.53
C LEU A 143 -0.78 -14.68 -2.61
N LEU A 144 -0.26 -13.49 -2.29
CA LEU A 144 -0.10 -12.39 -3.24
C LEU A 144 0.94 -12.71 -4.33
N ALA A 145 2.07 -13.31 -3.94
CA ALA A 145 3.12 -13.73 -4.87
C ALA A 145 2.64 -14.82 -5.83
N ALA A 146 1.86 -15.80 -5.34
CA ALA A 146 1.24 -16.82 -6.18
C ALA A 146 0.26 -16.23 -7.21
N ALA A 147 -0.34 -15.08 -6.88
CA ALA A 147 -1.16 -14.31 -7.82
C ALA A 147 -0.34 -13.35 -8.70
N GLY A 148 0.99 -13.35 -8.64
CA GLY A 148 1.86 -12.53 -9.47
C GLY A 148 2.05 -11.09 -8.99
N TRP A 149 1.88 -10.82 -7.69
CA TRP A 149 2.28 -9.56 -7.08
C TRP A 149 3.75 -9.57 -6.68
N SER A 150 4.43 -8.42 -6.81
CA SER A 150 5.66 -8.15 -6.10
C SER A 150 5.33 -7.83 -4.64
N VAL A 151 5.99 -8.46 -3.67
CA VAL A 151 5.69 -8.28 -2.25
C VAL A 151 6.93 -7.88 -1.47
N THR A 152 6.81 -6.86 -0.63
CA THR A 152 7.81 -6.43 0.34
C THR A 152 7.17 -6.43 1.74
N VAL A 153 7.86 -6.97 2.74
CA VAL A 153 7.42 -6.90 4.15
C VAL A 153 8.20 -5.80 4.86
N ALA A 154 7.51 -4.95 5.61
CA ALA A 154 8.08 -3.82 6.34
C ALA A 154 7.76 -3.87 7.84
N GLY A 155 8.78 -3.60 8.67
CA GLY A 155 8.68 -3.49 10.12
C GLY A 155 8.99 -2.08 10.64
N PRO A 156 8.84 -1.82 11.95
CA PRO A 156 8.97 -0.49 12.55
C PRO A 156 10.35 0.15 12.38
N ASP A 157 11.41 -0.65 12.39
CA ASP A 157 12.79 -0.16 12.36
C ASP A 157 13.34 0.06 10.94
N GLN A 158 12.53 -0.21 9.91
CA GLN A 158 12.98 -0.11 8.52
C GLN A 158 12.77 1.33 7.99
N PRO A 159 13.82 1.97 7.44
CA PRO A 159 13.64 3.29 6.84
C PRO A 159 12.75 3.21 5.58
N LEU A 160 11.84 4.17 5.42
CA LEU A 160 10.90 4.25 4.29
C LEU A 160 11.58 4.11 2.92
N ARG A 161 12.74 4.77 2.74
CA ARG A 161 13.54 4.70 1.51
C ARG A 161 13.94 3.26 1.16
N VAL A 162 14.35 2.47 2.16
CA VAL A 162 14.82 1.09 1.97
C VAL A 162 13.65 0.20 1.55
N VAL A 163 12.47 0.42 2.13
CA VAL A 163 11.26 -0.30 1.73
C VAL A 163 10.86 0.07 0.30
N TRP A 164 10.92 1.35 -0.06
CA TRP A 164 10.59 1.78 -1.41
C TRP A 164 11.57 1.24 -2.47
N ASP A 165 12.87 1.24 -2.20
CA ASP A 165 13.88 0.67 -3.10
C ASP A 165 13.62 -0.81 -3.37
N ARG A 166 13.18 -1.57 -2.36
CA ARG A 166 12.78 -2.99 -2.51
C ARG A 166 11.53 -3.14 -3.37
N VAL A 167 10.54 -2.26 -3.22
CA VAL A 167 9.34 -2.26 -4.07
C VAL A 167 9.73 -2.02 -5.52
N CYS A 168 10.55 -1.00 -5.79
CA CYS A 168 11.05 -0.71 -7.14
C CYS A 168 11.81 -1.89 -7.74
N ALA A 169 12.70 -2.52 -6.96
CA ALA A 169 13.48 -3.68 -7.40
C ALA A 169 12.60 -4.90 -7.72
N GLY A 170 11.60 -5.20 -6.87
CA GLY A 170 10.69 -6.32 -7.07
C GLY A 170 9.69 -6.11 -8.21
N SER A 171 9.42 -4.86 -8.57
CA SER A 171 8.47 -4.48 -9.64
C SER A 171 9.12 -4.26 -11.00
N ALA A 172 10.46 -4.36 -11.10
CA ALA A 172 11.17 -4.40 -12.37
C ALA A 172 10.70 -5.61 -13.19
N PRO A 173 10.54 -5.47 -14.53
CA PRO A 173 10.17 -6.62 -15.35
C PRO A 173 11.27 -7.66 -15.20
N ARG A 174 10.91 -8.88 -14.81
CA ARG A 174 11.80 -10.04 -14.95
C ARG A 174 12.00 -10.21 -16.45
N LEU A 175 13.02 -9.56 -17.02
CA LEU A 175 13.46 -9.84 -18.37
C LEU A 175 13.69 -11.35 -18.42
N GLY A 176 12.85 -12.03 -19.21
CA GLY A 176 12.83 -13.47 -19.27
C GLY A 176 14.24 -13.97 -19.57
N ALA A 177 14.74 -14.86 -18.71
CA ALA A 177 15.75 -15.81 -19.13
C ALA A 177 15.08 -16.66 -20.21
N VAL A 178 15.28 -16.29 -21.47
CA VAL A 178 15.08 -17.17 -22.61
C VAL A 178 16.07 -18.31 -22.40
N ARG A 179 15.55 -19.51 -22.15
CA ARG A 179 16.28 -20.77 -22.27
C ARG A 179 15.90 -21.42 -23.57
#